data_AF-A0A8C0BYM4-F1
#
_entry.id   AF-A0A8C0BYM4-F1
#
_cell.length_a   1.000
_cell.length_b   1.000
_cell.length_c   1.000
_cell.angle_alpha   90.00
_cell.angle_beta   90.00
_cell.angle_gamma   90.00
#
_symmetry.space_group_name_H-M   'P 1'
#
loop_
_entity.id
_entity.type
_entity.pdbx_description
1 polymer ?
#
loop_
_entity_poly.entity_id
_entity_poly.type
_entity_poly.pdbx_seq_one_letter_code
_entity_poly.pdbx_strand_id
1 'polypeptide(L)'
;GAGGAGGPGGKADGLLCSGRYFICHVSPAPAFRPCSLQVVKMSSSDPERPHFLFVKVLASRGRLEAVTQQMGYHPQYLDSFLKMQHYLMHMDGPLPFDCRHYIAIMAAARHQCRYLVNLHVLQFLRAGGDPQWLRGLDFIPPKLRNLNEINKILAHRPWLITKEHIEKLLKISEWSWSLAELVHAVVLLAHCHALASFVFGCGCEQDDGLGGRGLLNSYGISGSCSPMSILIFSVMYGLEMRSWDAGGRGGRQWHFPKRPSKARLSMPAAAGNRAAEHCSDLSAGLSSFADTDGEVTGATNLACYMQDPDFGYQDFARRDDDQTQVFRVQDYSWEDHGFSLVNRLYSDIGHLLDEKFRMVDGLQSSAMAKRQGCEPSVFKRGIWNYIHCMFGIRYDDYDYAEVNQLLERMLKVYIKTVTCYPEKTNSEMFDRFWKQFKHSEKVHVNLLILEARMQAELLYALQAITQYMIS
;
A
#
# COMPACT_ATOMS: atom_id res chain seq x y z
N GLY A 1 -93.04 5.25 9.89
CA GLY A 1 -92.22 4.05 9.66
C GLY A 1 -91.36 4.29 8.45
N ALA A 2 -90.03 4.23 8.63
CA ALA A 2 -89.00 4.35 7.60
C ALA A 2 -89.17 3.29 6.50
N GLY A 3 -88.83 3.49 5.23
CA GLY A 3 -87.84 4.39 4.64
C GLY A 3 -86.75 3.53 4.01
N GLY A 4 -86.89 3.21 2.72
CA GLY A 4 -85.91 2.45 1.95
C GLY A 4 -84.94 3.35 1.19
N ALA A 5 -83.77 2.80 0.84
CA ALA A 5 -83.13 2.81 -0.48
C ALA A 5 -81.60 2.66 -0.40
N GLY A 6 -81.03 1.78 -1.24
CA GLY A 6 -79.87 2.15 -2.06
C GLY A 6 -78.50 1.50 -1.79
N GLY A 7 -78.28 0.30 -2.35
CA GLY A 7 -77.19 0.02 -3.31
C GLY A 7 -75.73 -0.23 -2.84
N PRO A 8 -74.89 -0.95 -3.64
CA PRO A 8 -73.95 -1.95 -3.14
C PRO A 8 -72.45 -1.73 -3.50
N GLY A 9 -71.54 -2.49 -2.88
CA GLY A 9 -70.15 -2.60 -3.34
C GLY A 9 -69.26 -3.61 -2.58
N GLY A 10 -68.94 -4.74 -3.24
CA GLY A 10 -67.60 -5.36 -3.28
C GLY A 10 -66.96 -6.00 -2.03
N LYS A 11 -67.21 -7.31 -1.87
CA LYS A 11 -66.41 -8.35 -1.14
C LYS A 11 -65.09 -8.66 -1.91
N ALA A 12 -64.03 -9.29 -1.41
CA ALA A 12 -63.69 -9.97 -0.16
C ALA A 12 -62.16 -10.22 -0.08
N ASP A 13 -61.73 -10.52 1.14
CA ASP A 13 -60.41 -10.89 1.65
C ASP A 13 -59.79 -12.20 1.12
N GLY A 14 -58.48 -12.38 1.37
CA GLY A 14 -58.06 -13.54 2.16
C GLY A 14 -57.01 -14.52 1.59
N LEU A 15 -55.74 -14.28 1.98
CA LEU A 15 -54.64 -15.21 2.33
C LEU A 15 -54.12 -16.34 1.39
N LEU A 16 -52.78 -16.42 1.44
CA LEU A 16 -51.82 -17.27 0.72
C LEU A 16 -51.57 -18.65 1.36
N CYS A 17 -51.38 -19.68 0.51
CA CYS A 17 -50.19 -20.57 0.38
C CYS A 17 -50.56 -21.95 -0.21
N SER A 18 -49.85 -22.44 -1.25
CA SER A 18 -49.51 -23.88 -1.48
C SER A 18 -48.92 -24.18 -2.88
N GLY A 19 -47.74 -24.83 -2.93
CA GLY A 19 -47.20 -25.69 -4.02
C GLY A 19 -46.40 -24.95 -5.13
N ARG A 20 -45.24 -25.39 -5.62
CA ARG A 20 -44.77 -26.76 -5.93
C ARG A 20 -43.23 -26.86 -5.88
N TYR A 21 -42.72 -27.96 -5.32
CA TYR A 21 -41.33 -28.42 -5.40
C TYR A 21 -41.15 -29.44 -6.54
N PHE A 22 -39.98 -29.47 -7.19
CA PHE A 22 -39.48 -30.61 -7.96
C PHE A 22 -38.52 -31.44 -7.07
N ILE A 23 -38.71 -32.76 -7.04
CA ILE A 23 -37.87 -33.74 -6.33
C ILE A 23 -36.98 -34.45 -7.36
N CYS A 24 -35.66 -34.43 -7.16
CA CYS A 24 -34.75 -35.45 -7.69
C CYS A 24 -33.98 -36.08 -6.53
N HIS A 25 -34.08 -37.40 -6.42
CA HIS A 25 -33.44 -38.25 -5.41
C HIS A 25 -31.93 -38.37 -5.64
N VAL A 26 -31.14 -38.12 -4.59
CA VAL A 26 -29.80 -38.71 -4.39
C VAL A 26 -29.70 -39.10 -2.89
N SER A 27 -29.46 -40.38 -2.60
CA SER A 27 -29.18 -40.91 -1.25
C SER A 27 -27.65 -41.06 -1.03
N PRO A 28 -27.13 -41.39 0.18
CA PRO A 28 -26.73 -40.40 1.19
C PRO A 28 -25.28 -40.57 1.74
N ALA A 29 -24.84 -39.53 2.49
CA ALA A 29 -23.89 -39.52 3.63
C ALA A 29 -22.54 -38.75 3.45
N PRO A 30 -21.92 -38.19 4.52
CA PRO A 30 -22.44 -37.82 5.85
C PRO A 30 -22.19 -36.36 6.30
N ALA A 31 -23.17 -35.82 7.05
CA ALA A 31 -23.09 -34.87 8.17
C ALA A 31 -22.07 -33.71 8.16
N PHE A 32 -22.48 -32.56 7.62
CA PHE A 32 -21.98 -31.26 8.11
C PHE A 32 -22.78 -30.85 9.36
N ARG A 33 -22.10 -30.65 10.49
CA ARG A 33 -22.66 -30.00 11.68
C ARG A 33 -22.96 -28.53 11.35
N PRO A 34 -24.17 -27.99 11.59
CA PRO A 34 -24.41 -26.57 11.44
C PRO A 34 -23.70 -25.83 12.57
N CYS A 35 -22.69 -25.02 12.20
CA CYS A 35 -22.09 -24.06 13.11
C CYS A 35 -23.15 -22.99 13.39
N SER A 36 -23.59 -22.88 14.64
CA SER A 36 -24.58 -21.90 15.08
C SER A 36 -24.08 -20.49 14.80
N LEU A 37 -24.68 -19.82 13.80
CA LEU A 37 -24.56 -18.38 13.64
C LEU A 37 -25.21 -17.73 14.87
N GLN A 38 -24.40 -17.30 15.84
CA GLN A 38 -24.87 -16.34 16.83
C GLN A 38 -25.01 -14.99 16.15
N VAL A 39 -26.26 -14.62 15.84
CA VAL A 39 -26.62 -13.26 15.44
C VAL A 39 -26.55 -12.40 16.70
N VAL A 40 -25.45 -11.67 16.87
CA VAL A 40 -25.29 -10.68 17.94
C VAL A 40 -26.12 -9.45 17.58
N LYS A 41 -27.16 -9.19 18.37
CA LYS A 41 -28.01 -7.99 18.24
C LYS A 41 -27.22 -6.77 18.78
N MET A 42 -26.90 -5.80 17.93
CA MET A 42 -26.12 -4.61 18.29
C MET A 42 -27.00 -3.47 18.84
N SER A 43 -26.56 -2.85 19.94
CA SER A 43 -27.02 -1.54 20.41
C SER A 43 -26.27 -0.42 19.68
N SER A 44 -27.00 0.59 19.22
CA SER A 44 -26.62 1.60 18.23
C SER A 44 -25.74 2.75 18.74
N SER A 45 -24.66 2.47 19.48
CA SER A 45 -23.84 3.55 20.06
C SER A 45 -22.33 3.25 20.07
N ASP A 46 -21.73 3.00 18.90
CA ASP A 46 -20.31 3.29 18.63
C ASP A 46 -19.97 3.08 17.13
N PRO A 47 -19.74 4.12 16.32
CA PRO A 47 -19.49 3.98 14.88
C PRO A 47 -18.13 3.34 14.53
N GLU A 48 -17.18 3.25 15.47
CA GLU A 48 -15.82 2.74 15.21
C GLU A 48 -15.66 1.22 15.39
N ARG A 49 -16.63 0.55 16.01
CA ARG A 49 -16.56 -0.89 16.33
C ARG A 49 -16.78 -1.87 15.16
N PRO A 50 -17.57 -1.58 14.09
CA PRO A 50 -17.81 -2.54 13.03
C PRO A 50 -16.54 -2.92 12.25
N HIS A 51 -15.68 -1.93 11.95
CA HIS A 51 -14.45 -2.11 11.18
C HIS A 51 -13.42 -2.97 11.92
N PHE A 52 -13.20 -2.67 13.21
CA PHE A 52 -12.30 -3.45 14.07
C PHE A 52 -12.77 -4.89 14.26
N LEU A 53 -14.09 -5.11 14.41
CA LEU A 53 -14.68 -6.44 14.51
C LEU A 53 -14.56 -7.21 13.19
N PHE A 54 -14.74 -6.56 12.04
CA PHE A 54 -14.59 -7.20 10.73
C PHE A 54 -13.15 -7.64 10.47
N VAL A 55 -12.17 -6.78 10.76
CA VAL A 55 -10.73 -7.11 10.66
C VAL A 55 -10.39 -8.26 11.59
N LYS A 56 -10.89 -8.26 12.84
CA LYS A 56 -10.72 -9.39 13.78
C LYS A 56 -11.38 -10.69 13.28
N VAL A 57 -12.57 -10.62 12.69
CA VAL A 57 -13.28 -11.80 12.15
C VAL A 57 -12.56 -12.37 10.93
N LEU A 58 -11.98 -11.54 10.06
CA LEU A 58 -11.17 -12.01 8.93
C LEU A 58 -9.80 -12.53 9.36
N ALA A 59 -9.15 -11.88 10.34
CA ALA A 59 -7.88 -12.32 10.91
C ALA A 59 -8.02 -13.68 11.62
N SER A 60 -9.07 -13.87 12.42
CA SER A 60 -9.38 -15.16 13.07
C SER A 60 -9.77 -16.29 12.12
N ARG A 61 -10.03 -15.98 10.85
CA ARG A 61 -10.26 -16.96 9.77
C ARG A 61 -9.00 -17.25 8.95
N GLY A 62 -7.85 -16.63 9.26
CA GLY A 62 -6.58 -16.84 8.57
C GLY A 62 -6.54 -16.30 7.13
N ARG A 63 -7.42 -15.34 6.80
CA ARG A 63 -7.59 -14.85 5.41
C ARG A 63 -7.04 -13.43 5.18
N LEU A 64 -6.29 -12.87 6.13
CA LEU A 64 -5.84 -11.49 6.09
C LEU A 64 -4.32 -11.41 6.01
N GLU A 65 -3.78 -10.55 5.13
CA GLU A 65 -2.35 -10.25 5.06
C GLU A 65 -1.84 -9.80 6.45
N ALA A 66 -0.65 -10.26 6.87
CA ALA A 66 -0.12 -10.00 8.21
C ALA A 66 -0.02 -8.49 8.50
N VAL A 67 0.39 -7.69 7.51
CA VAL A 67 0.44 -6.22 7.60
C VAL A 67 -0.93 -5.63 7.95
N THR A 68 -1.99 -6.06 7.26
CA THR A 68 -3.35 -5.57 7.52
C THR A 68 -3.86 -5.98 8.90
N GLN A 69 -3.47 -7.16 9.40
CA GLN A 69 -3.76 -7.58 10.77
C GLN A 69 -3.12 -6.64 11.80
N GLN A 70 -1.84 -6.29 11.60
CA GLN A 70 -1.10 -5.39 12.50
C GLN A 70 -1.67 -3.96 12.46
N MET A 71 -1.94 -3.42 11.27
CA MET A 71 -2.56 -2.09 11.14
C MET A 71 -3.98 -2.05 11.72
N GLY A 72 -4.67 -3.20 11.80
CA GLY A 72 -6.01 -3.33 12.41
C GLY A 72 -6.10 -2.92 13.88
N TYR A 73 -4.99 -2.80 14.60
CA TYR A 73 -4.98 -2.21 15.95
C TYR A 73 -5.28 -0.70 15.97
N HIS A 74 -5.16 -0.03 14.81
CA HIS A 74 -5.47 1.39 14.60
C HIS A 74 -6.39 1.55 13.37
N PRO A 75 -7.70 1.28 13.50
CA PRO A 75 -8.62 1.19 12.35
C PRO A 75 -8.67 2.44 11.47
N GLN A 76 -8.59 3.63 12.07
CA GLN A 76 -8.62 4.88 11.33
C GLN A 76 -7.38 5.02 10.42
N TYR A 77 -6.20 4.64 10.92
CA TYR A 77 -4.98 4.62 10.10
C TYR A 77 -5.05 3.53 9.02
N LEU A 78 -5.55 2.33 9.37
CA LEU A 78 -5.71 1.23 8.42
C LEU A 78 -6.56 1.65 7.21
N ASP A 79 -7.63 2.41 7.45
CA ASP A 79 -8.49 2.91 6.37
C ASP A 79 -7.72 3.80 5.38
N SER A 80 -6.99 4.81 5.87
CA SER A 80 -6.17 5.68 5.03
C SER A 80 -5.03 4.93 4.34
N PHE A 81 -4.43 3.94 5.01
CA PHE A 81 -3.43 3.05 4.40
C PHE A 81 -4.02 2.26 3.22
N LEU A 82 -5.21 1.64 3.39
CA LEU A 82 -5.84 0.85 2.35
C LEU A 82 -6.26 1.71 1.15
N LYS A 83 -6.79 2.93 1.38
CA LYS A 83 -7.07 3.89 0.30
C LYS A 83 -5.82 4.17 -0.53
N MET A 84 -4.73 4.48 0.14
CA MET A 84 -3.47 4.81 -0.52
C MET A 84 -2.88 3.61 -1.28
N GLN A 85 -2.85 2.43 -0.63
CA GLN A 85 -2.41 1.18 -1.26
C GLN A 85 -3.23 0.87 -2.52
N HIS A 86 -4.56 1.02 -2.45
CA HIS A 86 -5.43 0.79 -3.58
C HIS A 86 -5.17 1.80 -4.71
N TYR A 87 -5.04 3.08 -4.38
CA TYR A 87 -4.74 4.13 -5.35
C TYR A 87 -3.40 3.88 -6.06
N LEU A 88 -2.34 3.61 -5.30
CA LEU A 88 -1.00 3.37 -5.84
C LEU A 88 -0.95 2.16 -6.77
N MET A 89 -1.54 1.04 -6.35
CA MET A 89 -1.29 -0.26 -6.97
C MET A 89 -2.37 -0.67 -7.97
N HIS A 90 -3.61 -0.19 -7.84
CA HIS A 90 -4.77 -0.75 -8.56
C HIS A 90 -5.62 0.28 -9.31
N MET A 91 -5.49 1.58 -9.02
CA MET A 91 -6.17 2.62 -9.80
C MET A 91 -5.38 2.98 -11.07
N ASP A 92 -6.07 3.52 -12.07
CA ASP A 92 -5.41 4.10 -13.24
C ASP A 92 -4.38 5.16 -12.82
N GLY A 93 -3.23 5.16 -13.47
CA GLY A 93 -2.10 6.01 -13.11
C GLY A 93 -1.00 5.99 -14.16
N PRO A 94 0.06 6.79 -14.00
CA PRO A 94 1.13 6.94 -14.98
C PRO A 94 1.82 5.63 -15.37
N LEU A 95 1.96 4.69 -14.43
CA LEU A 95 2.67 3.43 -14.64
C LEU A 95 1.72 2.24 -14.91
N PRO A 96 2.12 1.28 -15.77
CA PRO A 96 1.45 -0.02 -15.91
C PRO A 96 1.46 -0.84 -14.60
N PHE A 97 0.44 -1.68 -14.38
CA PHE A 97 0.27 -2.42 -13.11
C PHE A 97 1.41 -3.39 -12.78
N ASP A 98 1.87 -4.14 -13.78
CA ASP A 98 3.04 -5.03 -13.69
C ASP A 98 4.30 -4.25 -13.30
N CYS A 99 4.55 -3.10 -13.95
CA CYS A 99 5.68 -2.23 -13.62
C CYS A 99 5.63 -1.75 -12.16
N ARG A 100 4.44 -1.38 -11.65
CA ARG A 100 4.28 -0.95 -10.24
C ARG A 100 4.67 -2.05 -9.26
N HIS A 101 4.19 -3.28 -9.50
CA HIS A 101 4.54 -4.42 -8.66
C HIS A 101 6.02 -4.79 -8.77
N TYR A 102 6.63 -4.67 -9.95
CA TYR A 102 8.06 -4.92 -10.10
C TYR A 102 8.92 -3.86 -9.38
N ILE A 103 8.53 -2.58 -9.45
CA ILE A 103 9.17 -1.50 -8.66
C ILE A 103 9.07 -1.80 -7.16
N ALA A 104 7.91 -2.29 -6.69
CA ALA A 104 7.73 -2.68 -5.30
C ALA A 104 8.63 -3.88 -4.88
N ILE A 105 8.85 -4.85 -5.78
CA ILE A 105 9.82 -5.94 -5.57
C ILE A 105 11.24 -5.37 -5.40
N MET A 106 11.67 -4.47 -6.30
CA MET A 106 12.99 -3.84 -6.24
C MET A 106 13.20 -3.05 -4.95
N ALA A 107 12.17 -2.33 -4.49
CA ALA A 107 12.21 -1.56 -3.25
C ALA A 107 12.29 -2.47 -2.02
N ALA A 108 11.39 -3.46 -1.91
CA ALA A 108 11.36 -4.40 -0.79
C ALA A 108 12.67 -5.21 -0.67
N ALA A 109 13.27 -5.56 -1.82
CA ALA A 109 14.53 -6.27 -1.86
C ALA A 109 15.67 -5.49 -1.18
N ARG A 110 15.69 -4.14 -1.23
CA ARG A 110 16.74 -3.31 -0.57
C ARG A 110 16.89 -3.56 0.93
N HIS A 111 15.86 -4.09 1.58
CA HIS A 111 15.83 -4.45 2.99
C HIS A 111 15.68 -5.95 3.22
N GLN A 112 15.96 -6.78 2.20
CA GLN A 112 15.81 -8.24 2.27
C GLN A 112 14.40 -8.67 2.75
N CYS A 113 13.36 -7.87 2.45
CA CYS A 113 12.02 -8.07 2.96
C CYS A 113 11.29 -9.13 2.12
N ARG A 114 11.54 -10.40 2.43
CA ARG A 114 11.01 -11.54 1.68
C ARG A 114 9.48 -11.59 1.66
N TYR A 115 8.85 -11.20 2.77
CA TYR A 115 7.39 -11.08 2.85
C TYR A 115 6.82 -10.18 1.74
N LEU A 116 7.35 -8.95 1.60
CA LEU A 116 6.86 -8.00 0.60
C LEU A 116 7.26 -8.38 -0.82
N VAL A 117 8.47 -8.94 -1.01
CA VAL A 117 8.88 -9.46 -2.32
C VAL A 117 7.91 -10.53 -2.78
N ASN A 118 7.63 -11.54 -1.96
CA ASN A 118 6.72 -12.64 -2.33
C ASN A 118 5.29 -12.12 -2.60
N LEU A 119 4.80 -11.19 -1.78
CA LEU A 119 3.51 -10.55 -1.99
C LEU A 119 3.45 -9.88 -3.38
N HIS A 120 4.45 -9.09 -3.73
CA HIS A 120 4.46 -8.35 -4.99
C HIS A 120 4.82 -9.21 -6.21
N VAL A 121 5.59 -10.28 -6.06
CA VAL A 121 5.77 -11.31 -7.11
C VAL A 121 4.43 -11.91 -7.51
N LEU A 122 3.59 -12.28 -6.53
CA LEU A 122 2.26 -12.82 -6.80
C LEU A 122 1.37 -11.81 -7.52
N GLN A 123 1.40 -10.53 -7.10
CA GLN A 123 0.60 -9.50 -7.77
C GLN A 123 1.13 -9.11 -9.15
N PHE A 124 2.45 -9.12 -9.35
CA PHE A 124 3.09 -8.91 -10.65
C PHE A 124 2.62 -9.93 -11.68
N LEU A 125 2.64 -11.22 -11.32
CA LEU A 125 2.15 -12.29 -12.20
C LEU A 125 0.65 -12.18 -12.48
N ARG A 126 -0.16 -11.78 -11.49
CA ARG A 126 -1.60 -11.54 -11.66
C ARG A 126 -1.90 -10.36 -12.57
N ALA A 127 -1.05 -9.34 -12.56
CA ALA A 127 -1.14 -8.19 -13.47
C ALA A 127 -0.68 -8.52 -14.90
N GLY A 128 -0.32 -9.78 -15.20
CA GLY A 128 0.16 -10.21 -16.51
C GLY A 128 1.63 -9.88 -16.77
N GLY A 129 2.41 -9.60 -15.72
CA GLY A 129 3.83 -9.32 -15.82
C GLY A 129 4.62 -10.52 -16.36
N ASP A 130 5.64 -10.25 -17.17
CA ASP A 130 6.49 -11.28 -17.78
C ASP A 130 7.31 -12.03 -16.70
N PRO A 131 7.10 -13.35 -16.51
CA PRO A 131 7.84 -14.14 -15.54
C PRO A 131 9.36 -14.09 -15.71
N GLN A 132 9.88 -13.78 -16.90
CA GLN A 132 11.32 -13.65 -17.14
C GLN A 132 11.94 -12.54 -16.28
N TRP A 133 11.20 -11.48 -15.98
CA TRP A 133 11.69 -10.36 -15.15
C TRP A 133 12.07 -10.84 -13.74
N LEU A 134 11.41 -11.88 -13.24
CA LEU A 134 11.67 -12.44 -11.91
C LEU A 134 13.03 -13.15 -11.80
N ARG A 135 13.74 -13.37 -12.93
CA ARG A 135 15.10 -13.91 -12.95
C ARG A 135 16.16 -12.91 -12.51
N GLY A 136 15.83 -11.61 -12.50
CA GLY A 136 16.70 -10.54 -11.99
C GLY A 136 16.79 -9.33 -12.93
N LEU A 137 17.57 -8.33 -12.52
CA LEU A 137 17.69 -7.04 -13.20
C LEU A 137 18.17 -7.12 -14.66
N ASP A 138 18.84 -8.19 -15.07
CA ASP A 138 19.28 -8.38 -16.45
C ASP A 138 18.12 -8.68 -17.41
N PHE A 139 16.97 -9.12 -16.90
CA PHE A 139 15.82 -9.56 -17.67
C PHE A 139 14.69 -8.53 -17.76
N ILE A 140 14.87 -7.33 -17.18
CA ILE A 140 13.86 -6.26 -17.21
C ILE A 140 14.17 -5.18 -18.25
N PRO A 141 13.16 -4.40 -18.68
CA PRO A 141 13.36 -3.24 -19.55
C PRO A 141 14.39 -2.26 -19.00
N PRO A 142 15.26 -1.67 -19.85
CA PRO A 142 16.26 -0.69 -19.42
C PRO A 142 15.65 0.49 -18.64
N LYS A 143 14.43 0.90 -18.99
CA LYS A 143 13.68 1.95 -18.28
C LYS A 143 13.58 1.66 -16.78
N LEU A 144 13.17 0.45 -16.40
CA LEU A 144 13.06 0.04 -14.99
C LEU A 144 14.44 -0.19 -14.36
N ARG A 145 15.39 -0.73 -15.11
CA ARG A 145 16.76 -0.95 -14.61
C ARG A 145 17.41 0.36 -14.17
N ASN A 146 17.24 1.43 -14.94
CA ASN A 146 17.79 2.76 -14.64
C ASN A 146 17.28 3.35 -13.31
N LEU A 147 16.13 2.90 -12.81
CA LEU A 147 15.56 3.33 -11.53
C LEU A 147 16.35 2.81 -10.32
N ASN A 148 17.19 1.77 -10.48
CA ASN A 148 17.95 1.16 -9.37
C ASN A 148 18.85 2.15 -8.63
N GLU A 149 19.43 3.12 -9.33
CA GLU A 149 20.34 4.09 -8.71
C GLU A 149 19.58 4.95 -7.70
N ILE A 150 18.41 5.47 -8.06
CA ILE A 150 17.59 6.23 -7.11
C ILE A 150 16.99 5.31 -6.05
N ASN A 151 16.59 4.08 -6.40
CA ASN A 151 16.07 3.10 -5.45
C ASN A 151 17.04 2.84 -4.27
N LYS A 152 18.32 2.52 -4.57
CA LYS A 152 19.30 2.25 -3.51
C LYS A 152 19.57 3.49 -2.65
N ILE A 153 19.62 4.68 -3.26
CA ILE A 153 19.88 5.94 -2.56
C ILE A 153 18.71 6.28 -1.65
N LEU A 154 17.47 6.22 -2.15
CA LEU A 154 16.25 6.46 -1.37
C LEU A 154 16.17 5.56 -0.14
N ALA A 155 16.40 4.26 -0.33
CA ALA A 155 16.28 3.27 0.74
C ALA A 155 17.25 3.50 1.91
N HIS A 156 18.42 4.09 1.66
CA HIS A 156 19.53 4.03 2.61
C HIS A 156 20.16 5.37 2.95
N ARG A 157 20.26 6.29 1.98
CA ARG A 157 20.92 7.60 2.10
C ARG A 157 20.22 8.65 1.22
N PRO A 158 18.94 8.97 1.47
CA PRO A 158 18.13 9.81 0.59
C PRO A 158 18.70 11.22 0.39
N TRP A 159 19.54 11.71 1.31
CA TRP A 159 20.25 12.98 1.18
C TRP A 159 21.28 13.05 0.04
N LEU A 160 21.63 11.91 -0.58
CA LEU A 160 22.53 11.88 -1.75
C LEU A 160 21.77 12.03 -3.08
N ILE A 161 20.44 12.14 -3.07
CA ILE A 161 19.68 12.40 -4.29
C ILE A 161 19.95 13.83 -4.72
N THR A 162 20.33 13.98 -5.99
CA THR A 162 20.64 15.27 -6.61
C THR A 162 19.84 15.44 -7.90
N LYS A 163 19.76 16.66 -8.42
CA LYS A 163 19.11 16.94 -9.70
C LYS A 163 19.71 16.12 -10.85
N GLU A 164 21.00 15.81 -10.83
CA GLU A 164 21.66 15.02 -11.88
C GLU A 164 21.13 13.58 -11.95
N HIS A 165 20.69 13.03 -10.82
CA HIS A 165 20.00 11.73 -10.79
C HIS A 165 18.64 11.83 -11.50
N ILE A 166 17.92 12.94 -11.33
CA ILE A 166 16.64 13.22 -11.99
C ILE A 166 16.84 13.45 -13.49
N GLU A 167 17.83 14.27 -13.87
CA GLU A 167 18.21 14.54 -15.27
C GLU A 167 18.50 13.25 -16.03
N LYS A 168 19.24 12.31 -15.44
CA LYS A 168 19.55 11.01 -16.08
C LYS A 168 18.30 10.20 -16.41
N LEU A 169 17.27 10.24 -15.58
CA LEU A 169 16.02 9.50 -15.80
C LEU A 169 15.09 10.18 -16.81
N LEU A 170 15.10 11.52 -16.84
CA LEU A 170 14.24 12.32 -17.71
C LEU A 170 14.90 12.67 -19.06
N LYS A 171 16.20 12.35 -19.23
CA LYS A 171 16.93 12.57 -20.48
C LYS A 171 16.23 11.86 -21.64
N ILE A 172 15.92 12.64 -22.68
CA ILE A 172 15.23 12.17 -23.89
C ILE A 172 16.01 11.00 -24.49
N SER A 173 15.39 9.83 -24.46
CA SER A 173 15.90 8.56 -24.96
C SER A 173 14.72 7.61 -25.17
N GLU A 174 14.95 6.45 -25.79
CA GLU A 174 13.92 5.41 -25.95
C GLU A 174 13.32 4.96 -24.61
N TRP A 175 14.09 5.06 -23.53
CA TRP A 175 13.74 4.55 -22.20
C TRP A 175 13.52 5.68 -21.17
N SER A 176 13.17 6.88 -21.64
CA SER A 176 12.98 8.05 -20.78
C SER A 176 11.75 7.91 -19.87
N TRP A 177 11.88 8.42 -18.65
CA TRP A 177 10.77 8.61 -17.73
C TRP A 177 10.09 9.95 -18.01
N SER A 178 8.77 10.02 -17.84
CA SER A 178 8.06 11.29 -17.64
C SER A 178 8.10 11.70 -16.17
N LEU A 179 7.87 12.99 -15.88
CA LEU A 179 7.77 13.48 -14.50
C LEU A 179 6.65 12.77 -13.71
N ALA A 180 5.51 12.49 -14.34
CA ALA A 180 4.39 11.81 -13.70
C ALA A 180 4.74 10.35 -13.35
N GLU A 181 5.37 9.62 -14.27
CA GLU A 181 5.85 8.26 -14.01
C GLU A 181 6.92 8.24 -12.93
N LEU A 182 7.85 9.20 -12.94
CA LEU A 182 8.92 9.29 -11.95
C LEU A 182 8.37 9.57 -10.55
N VAL A 183 7.43 10.51 -10.41
CA VAL A 183 6.78 10.79 -9.11
C VAL A 183 6.02 9.55 -8.62
N HIS A 184 5.29 8.87 -9.49
CA HIS A 184 4.61 7.62 -9.11
C HIS A 184 5.60 6.56 -8.64
N ALA A 185 6.70 6.36 -9.37
CA ALA A 185 7.76 5.41 -9.00
C ALA A 185 8.42 5.78 -7.66
N VAL A 186 8.78 7.04 -7.44
CA VAL A 186 9.38 7.51 -6.19
C VAL A 186 8.45 7.27 -5.00
N VAL A 187 7.14 7.52 -5.15
CA VAL A 187 6.18 7.23 -4.08
C VAL A 187 6.05 5.73 -3.83
N LEU A 188 6.07 4.89 -4.88
CA LEU A 188 6.07 3.43 -4.72
C LEU A 188 7.31 2.92 -3.99
N LEU A 189 8.50 3.42 -4.35
CA LEU A 189 9.76 3.07 -3.70
C LEU A 189 9.71 3.42 -2.20
N ALA A 190 9.44 4.70 -1.88
CA ALA A 190 9.38 5.18 -0.50
C ALA A 190 8.31 4.45 0.32
N HIS A 191 7.14 4.18 -0.27
CA HIS A 191 6.07 3.40 0.37
C HIS A 191 6.54 1.99 0.73
N CYS A 192 7.23 1.30 -0.18
CA CYS A 192 7.68 -0.08 0.05
C CYS A 192 8.87 -0.15 1.02
N HIS A 193 9.79 0.82 1.01
CA HIS A 193 10.87 0.92 2.00
C HIS A 193 10.34 1.12 3.42
N ALA A 194 9.39 2.05 3.56
CA ALA A 194 8.73 2.32 4.82
C ALA A 194 7.88 1.12 5.28
N LEU A 195 7.20 0.44 4.35
CA LEU A 195 6.44 -0.77 4.65
C LEU A 195 7.33 -1.93 5.08
N ALA A 196 8.53 -2.07 4.52
CA ALA A 196 9.51 -3.05 4.99
C ALA A 196 9.89 -2.79 6.45
N SER A 197 10.10 -1.52 6.82
CA SER A 197 10.34 -1.12 8.23
C SER A 197 9.20 -1.59 9.13
N PHE A 198 7.95 -1.38 8.72
CA PHE A 198 6.79 -1.82 9.50
C PHE A 198 6.66 -3.34 9.60
N VAL A 199 6.92 -4.08 8.52
CA VAL A 199 6.89 -5.55 8.48
C VAL A 199 7.87 -6.13 9.51
N PHE A 200 9.13 -5.69 9.50
CA PHE A 200 10.13 -6.15 10.45
C PHE A 200 9.85 -5.64 11.88
N GLY A 201 9.48 -4.38 12.04
CA GLY A 201 9.17 -3.79 13.35
C GLY A 201 7.97 -4.44 14.04
N CYS A 202 6.97 -4.90 13.29
CA CYS A 202 5.82 -5.62 13.85
C CYS A 202 6.04 -7.14 13.97
N GLY A 203 7.20 -7.65 13.55
CA GLY A 203 7.51 -9.09 13.60
C GLY A 203 6.62 -9.92 12.67
N CYS A 204 6.24 -9.39 11.50
CA CYS A 204 5.53 -10.19 10.50
C CYS A 204 6.48 -11.30 10.00
N GLU A 205 5.99 -12.54 9.97
CA GLU A 205 6.77 -13.71 9.60
C GLU A 205 7.42 -13.53 8.22
N GLN A 206 8.75 -13.66 8.18
CA GLN A 206 9.51 -13.82 6.94
C GLN A 206 9.39 -15.30 6.57
N ASP A 207 8.93 -15.62 5.37
CA ASP A 207 8.78 -17.01 4.94
C ASP A 207 10.18 -17.65 4.77
N ASP A 208 10.66 -18.26 5.85
CA ASP A 208 11.92 -18.99 5.90
C ASP A 208 11.73 -20.35 5.24
N GLY A 209 11.99 -20.39 3.93
CA GLY A 209 11.98 -21.62 3.17
C GLY A 209 13.01 -22.61 3.72
N LEU A 210 12.55 -23.55 4.54
CA LEU A 210 13.01 -24.94 4.72
C LEU A 210 12.15 -25.60 5.83
N GLY A 211 10.98 -26.12 5.46
CA GLY A 211 10.12 -26.91 6.38
C GLY A 211 8.61 -26.80 6.16
N GLY A 212 8.14 -25.86 5.35
CA GLY A 212 6.71 -25.59 5.15
C GLY A 212 6.10 -26.32 3.95
N ARG A 213 5.93 -27.63 4.01
CA ARG A 213 5.04 -28.39 3.07
C ARG A 213 3.55 -28.03 3.24
N GLY A 214 3.24 -26.89 3.90
CA GLY A 214 1.91 -26.48 4.38
C GLY A 214 1.34 -25.19 3.77
N LEU A 215 2.13 -24.31 3.14
CA LEU A 215 1.59 -23.07 2.56
C LEU A 215 1.18 -23.21 1.08
N LEU A 216 1.95 -23.96 0.28
CA LEU A 216 1.55 -24.31 -1.09
C LEU A 216 0.38 -25.31 -1.14
N ASN A 217 0.15 -26.07 -0.07
CA ASN A 217 -0.95 -27.03 0.02
C ASN A 217 -2.20 -26.48 0.75
N SER A 218 -2.09 -25.37 1.49
CA SER A 218 -3.23 -24.68 2.09
C SER A 218 -3.83 -23.61 1.17
N TYR A 219 -3.06 -23.09 0.22
CA TYR A 219 -3.58 -22.36 -0.94
C TYR A 219 -3.72 -23.33 -2.10
N GLY A 220 -4.76 -24.18 -2.01
CA GLY A 220 -5.16 -25.02 -3.13
C GLY A 220 -5.27 -24.17 -4.40
N ILE A 221 -4.79 -24.75 -5.50
CA ILE A 221 -5.10 -24.37 -6.87
C ILE A 221 -6.62 -24.57 -7.05
N SER A 222 -7.39 -23.68 -6.46
CA SER A 222 -8.84 -23.56 -6.58
C SER A 222 -9.17 -22.08 -6.38
N GLY A 223 -8.95 -21.30 -7.44
CA GLY A 223 -9.85 -20.21 -7.87
C GLY A 223 -10.35 -19.15 -6.89
N SER A 224 -9.79 -18.94 -5.70
CA SER A 224 -10.30 -17.89 -4.80
C SER A 224 -9.20 -17.28 -3.92
N CYS A 225 -8.38 -16.41 -4.50
CA CYS A 225 -7.61 -15.46 -3.71
C CYS A 225 -7.45 -14.15 -4.49
N SER A 226 -8.56 -13.47 -4.76
CA SER A 226 -8.51 -12.02 -5.05
C SER A 226 -7.71 -11.33 -3.94
N PRO A 227 -6.90 -10.28 -4.23
CA PRO A 227 -6.12 -9.61 -3.20
C PRO A 227 -7.06 -9.14 -2.10
N MET A 228 -6.94 -9.69 -0.89
CA MET A 228 -7.93 -9.45 0.16
C MET A 228 -7.94 -7.99 0.58
N SER A 229 -6.87 -7.23 0.38
CA SER A 229 -6.86 -5.76 0.49
C SER A 229 -7.83 -5.08 -0.49
N ILE A 230 -7.91 -5.54 -1.75
CA ILE A 230 -8.92 -5.09 -2.73
C ILE A 230 -10.31 -5.57 -2.34
N LEU A 231 -10.45 -6.81 -1.88
CA LEU A 231 -11.76 -7.33 -1.43
C LEU A 231 -12.26 -6.57 -0.19
N ILE A 232 -11.39 -6.27 0.77
CA ILE A 232 -11.71 -5.50 1.97
C ILE A 232 -12.04 -4.07 1.59
N PHE A 233 -11.28 -3.45 0.70
CA PHE A 233 -11.61 -2.13 0.16
C PHE A 233 -12.97 -2.15 -0.57
N SER A 234 -13.17 -3.09 -1.50
CA SER A 234 -14.43 -3.27 -2.23
C SER A 234 -15.63 -3.51 -1.29
N VAL A 235 -15.46 -4.29 -0.23
CA VAL A 235 -16.49 -4.54 0.80
C VAL A 235 -16.70 -3.33 1.71
N MET A 236 -15.65 -2.62 2.12
CA MET A 236 -15.74 -1.42 2.97
C MET A 236 -16.40 -0.24 2.24
N TYR A 237 -16.13 -0.11 0.95
CA TYR A 237 -16.58 1.01 0.12
C TYR A 237 -17.76 0.67 -0.80
N GLY A 238 -18.32 -0.55 -0.71
CA GLY A 238 -19.48 -0.97 -1.49
C GLY A 238 -19.25 -0.97 -3.01
N LEU A 239 -18.02 -1.25 -3.45
CA LEU A 239 -17.68 -1.34 -4.88
C LEU A 239 -18.02 -2.74 -5.39
N GLU A 240 -19.01 -2.84 -6.27
CA GLU A 240 -19.45 -4.10 -6.85
C GLU A 240 -18.36 -4.65 -7.79
N MET A 241 -17.73 -5.77 -7.43
CA MET A 241 -16.74 -6.46 -8.26
C MET A 241 -17.46 -7.09 -9.45
N ARG A 242 -17.55 -6.37 -10.57
CA ARG A 242 -18.02 -6.97 -11.82
C ARG A 242 -16.95 -7.92 -12.34
N SER A 243 -17.35 -9.18 -12.48
CA SER A 243 -16.59 -10.26 -13.11
C SER A 243 -15.90 -9.78 -14.38
N TRP A 244 -14.60 -10.01 -14.49
CA TRP A 244 -13.85 -9.81 -15.73
C TRP A 244 -14.26 -10.90 -16.72
N ASP A 245 -15.20 -10.59 -17.61
CA ASP A 245 -15.35 -11.36 -18.84
C ASP A 245 -14.23 -10.93 -19.79
N ALA A 246 -13.33 -11.87 -20.07
CA ALA A 246 -12.30 -11.73 -21.07
C ALA A 246 -12.95 -11.65 -22.45
N GLY A 247 -13.10 -10.44 -22.99
CA GLY A 247 -13.38 -10.24 -24.40
C GLY A 247 -14.14 -8.96 -24.73
N GLY A 248 -13.48 -8.08 -25.49
CA GLY A 248 -14.19 -7.15 -26.37
C GLY A 248 -13.87 -5.67 -26.17
N ARG A 249 -13.24 -5.09 -27.18
CA ARG A 249 -13.04 -3.65 -27.40
C ARG A 249 -14.30 -2.82 -27.07
N GLY A 250 -14.12 -1.76 -26.30
CA GLY A 250 -15.13 -0.71 -26.14
C GLY A 250 -14.91 0.08 -24.87
N GLY A 251 -14.18 1.21 -24.95
CA GLY A 251 -13.94 2.08 -23.80
C GLY A 251 -15.23 2.59 -23.18
N ARG A 252 -15.22 2.83 -21.85
CA ARG A 252 -16.17 3.71 -21.18
C ARG A 252 -15.66 4.15 -19.80
N GLN A 253 -15.96 5.41 -19.55
CA GLN A 253 -15.64 6.32 -18.46
C GLN A 253 -16.27 5.90 -17.11
N TRP A 254 -15.49 6.00 -16.03
CA TRP A 254 -15.98 5.81 -14.65
C TRP A 254 -16.46 7.15 -14.07
N HIS A 255 -17.71 7.20 -13.61
CA HIS A 255 -18.29 8.35 -12.94
C HIS A 255 -18.29 8.17 -11.42
N PHE A 256 -17.61 9.07 -10.70
CA PHE A 256 -17.84 9.30 -9.27
C PHE A 256 -18.91 10.39 -9.06
N PRO A 257 -19.66 10.39 -7.94
CA PRO A 257 -20.63 11.45 -7.63
C PRO A 257 -19.93 12.79 -7.38
N LYS A 258 -20.13 13.78 -8.26
CA LYS A 258 -19.69 15.17 -8.04
C LYS A 258 -20.61 15.88 -7.05
N ARG A 259 -20.04 16.62 -6.10
CA ARG A 259 -20.73 17.72 -5.36
C ARG A 259 -20.57 19.05 -6.12
N PRO A 260 -21.46 20.03 -5.89
CA PRO A 260 -21.82 21.00 -6.92
C PRO A 260 -20.91 22.22 -6.92
N SER A 261 -20.44 22.61 -8.10
CA SER A 261 -19.94 23.95 -8.37
C SER A 261 -20.72 24.53 -9.55
N LYS A 262 -21.43 25.62 -9.29
CA LYS A 262 -22.06 26.47 -10.31
C LYS A 262 -20.98 27.29 -10.99
N ALA A 263 -20.86 27.19 -12.31
CA ALA A 263 -20.74 28.34 -13.20
C ALA A 263 -20.90 27.88 -14.66
N ARG A 264 -21.76 28.60 -15.37
CA ARG A 264 -22.17 28.44 -16.77
C ARG A 264 -21.23 29.30 -17.63
N LEU A 265 -20.88 28.86 -18.84
CA LEU A 265 -20.97 29.63 -20.11
C LEU A 265 -20.50 28.80 -21.34
N SER A 266 -21.48 28.56 -22.22
CA SER A 266 -21.50 28.52 -23.71
C SER A 266 -20.37 27.93 -24.59
N MET A 267 -20.80 26.86 -25.30
CA MET A 267 -20.58 26.39 -26.71
C MET A 267 -20.41 27.48 -27.82
N PRO A 268 -19.97 27.16 -29.08
CA PRO A 268 -20.45 26.03 -29.89
C PRO A 268 -19.48 25.27 -30.84
N ALA A 269 -20.11 24.25 -31.45
CA ALA A 269 -19.67 23.08 -32.19
C ALA A 269 -19.12 23.28 -33.62
N ALA A 270 -18.44 22.24 -34.13
CA ALA A 270 -18.58 21.78 -35.51
C ALA A 270 -18.27 20.27 -35.64
N ALA A 271 -19.08 19.59 -36.45
CA ALA A 271 -19.15 18.15 -36.68
C ALA A 271 -18.20 17.68 -37.80
N GLY A 272 -17.93 16.36 -37.87
CA GLY A 272 -17.24 15.76 -39.01
C GLY A 272 -17.06 14.24 -38.91
N ASN A 273 -17.84 13.53 -39.71
CA ASN A 273 -18.05 12.07 -39.81
C ASN A 273 -16.91 11.23 -40.43
N ARG A 274 -17.08 9.88 -40.29
CA ARG A 274 -16.65 8.76 -41.18
C ARG A 274 -15.16 8.34 -41.13
N ALA A 275 -14.77 7.10 -41.38
CA ALA A 275 -15.43 5.81 -41.61
C ALA A 275 -14.35 4.70 -41.51
N ALA A 276 -14.80 3.46 -41.34
CA ALA A 276 -14.04 2.23 -41.33
C ALA A 276 -13.53 1.79 -42.70
N GLU A 277 -12.51 0.92 -42.71
CA GLU A 277 -12.13 -0.12 -43.72
C GLU A 277 -10.74 -0.66 -43.30
N HIS A 278 -10.29 -1.91 -43.46
CA HIS A 278 -10.83 -3.21 -43.88
C HIS A 278 -9.71 -4.27 -43.68
N CYS A 279 -10.07 -5.56 -43.80
CA CYS A 279 -9.24 -6.75 -44.09
C CYS A 279 -8.58 -7.60 -42.97
N SER A 280 -9.36 -8.57 -42.47
CA SER A 280 -9.26 -10.04 -42.70
C SER A 280 -7.92 -10.81 -42.74
N ASP A 281 -7.90 -11.86 -41.91
CA ASP A 281 -7.49 -13.26 -42.11
C ASP A 281 -6.08 -13.62 -42.60
N LEU A 282 -5.37 -14.42 -41.77
CA LEU A 282 -5.05 -15.81 -42.13
C LEU A 282 -4.60 -16.64 -40.90
N SER A 283 -5.27 -17.77 -40.73
CA SER A 283 -4.86 -18.91 -39.90
C SER A 283 -3.77 -19.74 -40.57
N ALA A 284 -2.83 -20.27 -39.77
CA ALA A 284 -2.29 -21.64 -39.80
C ALA A 284 -0.81 -21.69 -39.42
N GLY A 285 -0.46 -22.53 -38.44
CA GLY A 285 0.93 -22.82 -38.09
C GLY A 285 1.06 -23.58 -36.78
N LEU A 286 0.49 -24.78 -36.69
CA LEU A 286 0.81 -25.75 -35.63
C LEU A 286 2.23 -26.31 -35.83
N SER A 287 3.10 -26.09 -34.84
CA SER A 287 4.22 -26.94 -34.39
C SER A 287 4.93 -26.13 -33.29
N SER A 288 5.43 -26.63 -32.18
CA SER A 288 5.72 -27.97 -31.68
C SER A 288 5.76 -27.83 -30.15
N PHE A 289 5.02 -28.67 -29.41
CA PHE A 289 5.12 -28.75 -27.95
C PHE A 289 6.49 -29.29 -27.55
N ALA A 290 7.21 -28.53 -26.74
CA ALA A 290 8.28 -29.05 -25.91
C ALA A 290 8.00 -28.61 -24.47
N ASP A 291 7.42 -29.53 -23.70
CA ASP A 291 7.49 -29.55 -22.25
C ASP A 291 8.96 -29.49 -21.82
N THR A 292 9.28 -28.65 -20.85
CA THR A 292 10.22 -29.00 -19.78
C THR A 292 10.02 -28.03 -18.62
N ASP A 293 9.72 -28.61 -17.48
CA ASP A 293 9.39 -27.99 -16.20
C ASP A 293 10.40 -26.91 -15.79
N GLY A 294 9.97 -25.65 -15.87
CA GLY A 294 10.63 -24.54 -15.20
C GLY A 294 10.28 -24.57 -13.72
N GLU A 295 11.07 -25.28 -12.93
CA GLU A 295 11.10 -25.16 -11.48
C GLU A 295 11.20 -23.67 -11.12
N VAL A 296 10.10 -23.07 -10.68
CA VAL A 296 10.08 -21.73 -10.11
C VAL A 296 10.81 -21.83 -8.77
N THR A 297 12.14 -21.78 -8.84
CA THR A 297 13.00 -21.70 -7.67
C THR A 297 12.56 -20.48 -6.89
N GLY A 298 11.88 -20.68 -5.75
CA GLY A 298 11.54 -19.60 -4.84
C GLY A 298 12.79 -18.78 -4.59
N ALA A 299 12.69 -17.45 -4.70
CA ALA A 299 13.84 -16.54 -4.83
C ALA A 299 14.79 -16.58 -3.61
N THR A 300 15.62 -17.61 -3.43
CA THR A 300 16.45 -17.80 -2.23
C THR A 300 17.48 -16.69 -2.06
N ASN A 301 17.77 -15.94 -3.12
CA ASN A 301 18.64 -14.77 -3.09
C ASN A 301 17.92 -13.55 -3.69
N LEU A 302 17.53 -12.60 -2.84
CA LEU A 302 16.88 -11.35 -3.27
C LEU A 302 17.84 -10.38 -3.97
N ALA A 303 19.16 -10.62 -3.91
CA ALA A 303 20.17 -9.78 -4.53
C ALA A 303 20.00 -9.64 -6.05
N CYS A 304 19.34 -10.60 -6.72
CA CYS A 304 19.07 -10.52 -8.15
C CYS A 304 18.17 -9.33 -8.54
N TYR A 305 17.45 -8.72 -7.59
CA TYR A 305 16.57 -7.58 -7.80
C TYR A 305 17.22 -6.22 -7.46
N MET A 306 18.49 -6.17 -7.09
CA MET A 306 19.15 -4.94 -6.65
C MET A 306 20.56 -4.78 -7.20
N GLN A 307 20.96 -3.53 -7.45
CA GLN A 307 22.34 -3.16 -7.71
C GLN A 307 23.01 -2.74 -6.39
N ASP A 308 24.28 -3.11 -6.20
CA ASP A 308 25.05 -2.78 -5.00
C ASP A 308 24.35 -3.22 -3.68
N PRO A 309 24.32 -4.54 -3.40
CA PRO A 309 23.62 -5.09 -2.23
C PRO A 309 24.17 -4.61 -0.89
N ASP A 310 25.46 -4.25 -0.84
CA ASP A 310 26.15 -3.83 0.38
C ASP A 310 25.92 -2.34 0.71
N PHE A 311 25.33 -1.57 -0.21
CA PHE A 311 24.95 -0.18 0.03
C PHE A 311 23.86 -0.08 1.10
N GLY A 312 24.26 0.22 2.33
CA GLY A 312 23.37 0.41 3.47
C GLY A 312 23.41 1.83 4.04
N TYR A 313 22.56 2.07 5.03
CA TYR A 313 22.54 3.32 5.79
C TYR A 313 23.92 3.65 6.38
N GLN A 314 24.27 4.93 6.36
CA GLN A 314 25.43 5.49 7.05
C GLN A 314 24.93 6.63 7.93
N ASP A 315 25.40 6.70 9.17
CA ASP A 315 24.96 7.72 10.11
C ASP A 315 25.26 9.12 9.57
N PHE A 316 24.20 9.92 9.35
CA PHE A 316 24.32 11.27 8.81
C PHE A 316 25.30 12.13 9.61
N ALA A 317 25.35 11.95 10.94
CA ALA A 317 26.21 12.73 11.83
C ALA A 317 27.67 12.26 11.87
N ARG A 318 28.00 11.09 11.30
CA ARG A 318 29.34 10.48 11.35
C ARG A 318 29.97 10.33 9.96
N ARG A 319 29.57 11.15 9.01
CA ARG A 319 30.21 11.19 7.68
C ARG A 319 31.55 11.92 7.75
N ASP A 320 32.51 11.45 6.97
CA ASP A 320 33.81 12.11 6.78
C ASP A 320 33.74 13.24 5.73
N ASP A 321 32.58 13.45 5.11
CA ASP A 321 32.39 14.36 3.98
C ASP A 321 31.67 15.66 4.36
N ASP A 322 32.39 16.77 4.32
CA ASP A 322 31.93 18.13 4.63
C ASP A 322 30.93 18.68 3.59
N GLN A 323 30.75 18.01 2.44
CA GLN A 323 29.94 18.55 1.33
C GLN A 323 28.42 18.37 1.49
N THR A 324 27.96 17.41 2.29
CA THR A 324 26.51 17.21 2.46
C THR A 324 25.97 18.23 3.47
N GLN A 325 25.01 19.06 3.05
CA GLN A 325 24.41 20.06 3.93
C GLN A 325 23.25 19.47 4.75
N VAL A 326 23.02 20.02 5.94
CA VAL A 326 21.83 19.74 6.74
C VAL A 326 20.61 20.21 5.96
N PHE A 327 19.59 19.35 5.84
CA PHE A 327 18.32 19.72 5.21
C PHE A 327 17.47 20.46 6.24
N ARG A 328 17.18 21.74 6.01
CA ARG A 328 16.27 22.52 6.87
C ARG A 328 14.87 22.43 6.31
N VAL A 329 13.91 22.06 7.16
CA VAL A 329 12.51 21.94 6.74
C VAL A 329 11.94 23.28 6.27
N GLN A 330 12.46 24.39 6.77
CA GLN A 330 12.11 25.76 6.34
C GLN A 330 12.45 26.03 4.87
N ASP A 331 13.49 25.37 4.34
CA ASP A 331 13.92 25.56 2.95
C ASP A 331 13.06 24.72 1.99
N TYR A 332 12.58 23.56 2.46
CA TYR A 332 11.72 22.67 1.67
C TYR A 332 10.87 21.76 2.58
N SER A 333 9.65 22.19 2.89
CA SER A 333 8.68 21.44 3.71
C SER A 333 7.70 20.62 2.86
N TRP A 334 7.07 19.61 3.48
CA TRP A 334 5.95 18.90 2.85
C TRP A 334 4.77 19.83 2.59
N GLU A 335 4.42 20.67 3.57
CA GLU A 335 3.23 21.54 3.55
C GLU A 335 3.31 22.61 2.47
N ASP A 336 4.49 23.24 2.31
CA ASP A 336 4.66 24.36 1.38
C ASP A 336 5.05 23.89 -0.03
N HIS A 337 5.81 22.79 -0.14
CA HIS A 337 6.43 22.38 -1.40
C HIS A 337 6.04 20.97 -1.84
N GLY A 338 6.31 19.96 -1.01
CA GLY A 338 6.18 18.55 -1.38
C GLY A 338 4.76 18.18 -1.82
N PHE A 339 3.76 18.59 -1.03
CA PHE A 339 2.35 18.34 -1.30
C PHE A 339 1.92 18.88 -2.67
N SER A 340 2.23 20.14 -2.93
CA SER A 340 1.80 20.83 -4.16
C SER A 340 2.47 20.27 -5.40
N LEU A 341 3.77 19.93 -5.31
CA LEU A 341 4.53 19.31 -6.40
C LEU A 341 3.94 17.95 -6.78
N VAL A 342 3.75 17.08 -5.79
CA VAL A 342 3.23 15.73 -6.00
C VAL A 342 1.84 15.79 -6.62
N ASN A 343 0.92 16.59 -6.07
CA ASN A 343 -0.44 16.70 -6.57
C ASN A 343 -0.53 17.31 -7.98
N ARG A 344 0.47 18.10 -8.37
CA ARG A 344 0.59 18.66 -9.73
C ARG A 344 1.08 17.64 -10.75
N LEU A 345 1.95 16.71 -10.35
CA LEU A 345 2.58 15.73 -11.25
C LEU A 345 1.83 14.38 -11.28
N TYR A 346 1.15 14.02 -10.20
CA TYR A 346 0.26 12.87 -10.12
C TYR A 346 -0.90 13.27 -9.17
N SER A 347 -2.08 13.53 -9.74
CA SER A 347 -3.21 14.07 -8.99
C SER A 347 -3.64 13.15 -7.85
N ASP A 348 -4.30 13.70 -6.83
CA ASP A 348 -4.94 13.02 -5.70
C ASP A 348 -3.99 12.29 -4.72
N ILE A 349 -2.81 11.85 -5.16
CA ILE A 349 -1.84 11.16 -4.30
C ILE A 349 -1.28 12.08 -3.21
N GLY A 350 -1.17 13.39 -3.48
CA GLY A 350 -0.78 14.38 -2.47
C GLY A 350 -1.77 14.43 -1.31
N HIS A 351 -3.08 14.36 -1.60
CA HIS A 351 -4.13 14.32 -0.58
C HIS A 351 -4.09 13.02 0.23
N LEU A 352 -3.87 11.87 -0.41
CA LEU A 352 -3.79 10.57 0.26
C LEU A 352 -2.55 10.46 1.17
N LEU A 353 -1.41 10.99 0.72
CA LEU A 353 -0.19 11.07 1.54
C LEU A 353 -0.37 12.00 2.73
N ASP A 354 -0.94 13.19 2.51
CA ASP A 354 -1.20 14.16 3.58
C ASP A 354 -2.17 13.61 4.64
N GLU A 355 -3.24 12.94 4.21
CA GLU A 355 -4.15 12.22 5.12
C GLU A 355 -3.37 11.21 5.96
N LYS A 356 -2.55 10.34 5.35
CA LYS A 356 -1.75 9.35 6.09
C LYS A 356 -0.79 9.97 7.11
N PHE A 357 -0.05 11.00 6.71
CA PHE A 357 0.89 11.68 7.61
C PHE A 357 0.17 12.29 8.82
N ARG A 358 -0.97 12.93 8.61
CA ARG A 358 -1.79 13.52 9.68
C ARG A 358 -2.48 12.47 10.55
N MET A 359 -2.93 11.36 9.97
CA MET A 359 -3.64 10.32 10.70
C MET A 359 -2.80 9.72 11.82
N VAL A 360 -1.48 9.54 11.62
CA VAL A 360 -0.60 9.05 12.68
C VAL A 360 -0.47 10.07 13.82
N ASP A 361 -0.48 11.37 13.52
CA ASP A 361 -0.54 12.40 14.56
C ASP A 361 -1.90 12.47 15.26
N GLY A 362 -2.98 11.97 14.66
CA GLY A 362 -4.28 11.81 15.33
C GLY A 362 -4.32 10.67 16.35
N LEU A 363 -3.41 9.70 16.27
CA LEU A 363 -3.44 8.51 17.12
C LEU A 363 -3.04 8.82 18.58
N GLN A 364 -3.73 8.16 19.51
CA GLN A 364 -3.57 8.36 20.95
C GLN A 364 -2.36 7.56 21.49
N SER A 365 -1.27 8.25 21.87
CA SER A 365 -0.10 7.67 22.56
C SER A 365 -0.17 7.90 24.07
N SER A 366 -1.02 7.17 24.79
CA SER A 366 -1.29 7.51 26.18
C SER A 366 -0.35 6.90 27.22
N ALA A 367 0.12 5.65 27.10
CA ALA A 367 0.91 5.04 28.18
C ALA A 367 2.41 5.27 28.05
N MET A 368 2.98 5.20 26.85
CA MET A 368 4.41 5.50 26.62
C MET A 368 4.77 6.94 26.98
N ALA A 369 3.95 7.91 26.56
CA ALA A 369 4.17 9.32 26.86
C ALA A 369 4.08 9.59 28.38
N LYS A 370 3.05 9.05 29.05
CA LYS A 370 2.90 9.15 30.51
C LYS A 370 4.10 8.60 31.28
N ARG A 371 4.67 7.47 30.84
CA ARG A 371 5.85 6.86 31.49
C ARG A 371 7.09 7.75 31.37
N GLN A 372 7.22 8.47 30.26
CA GLN A 372 8.29 9.44 30.05
C GLN A 372 8.01 10.80 30.70
N GLY A 373 6.86 10.95 31.37
CA GLY A 373 6.46 12.21 32.00
C GLY A 373 6.20 13.34 31.01
N CYS A 374 5.86 13.02 29.76
CA CYS A 374 5.62 14.01 28.71
C CYS A 374 4.24 13.86 28.06
N GLU A 375 3.78 14.94 27.42
CA GLU A 375 2.52 14.95 26.69
C GLU A 375 2.60 14.03 25.45
N PRO A 376 1.51 13.33 25.08
CA PRO A 376 1.48 12.45 23.91
C PRO A 376 1.94 13.09 22.60
N SER A 377 1.60 14.36 22.37
CA SER A 377 2.03 15.12 21.19
C SER A 377 3.54 15.37 21.17
N VAL A 378 4.12 15.74 22.31
CA VAL A 378 5.56 15.96 22.47
C VAL A 378 6.33 14.66 22.26
N PHE A 379 5.83 13.55 22.80
CA PHE A 379 6.43 12.23 22.58
C PHE A 379 6.44 11.82 21.10
N LYS A 380 5.31 11.98 20.40
CA LYS A 380 5.21 11.68 18.96
C LYS A 380 6.13 12.58 18.13
N ARG A 381 6.13 13.89 18.41
CA ARG A 381 7.04 14.85 17.76
C ARG A 381 8.50 14.48 18.00
N GLY A 382 8.86 14.03 19.20
CA GLY A 382 10.20 13.55 19.53
C GLY A 382 10.62 12.33 18.70
N ILE A 383 9.74 11.34 18.51
CA ILE A 383 9.99 10.18 17.64
C ILE A 383 10.16 10.62 16.18
N TRP A 384 9.23 11.43 15.68
CA TRP A 384 9.25 11.93 14.30
C TRP A 384 10.54 12.69 14.00
N ASN A 385 10.88 13.65 14.85
CA ASN A 385 12.07 14.49 14.69
C ASN A 385 13.36 13.70 14.89
N TYR A 386 13.37 12.67 15.75
CA TYR A 386 14.50 11.76 15.87
C TYR A 386 14.75 11.00 14.56
N ILE A 387 13.71 10.50 13.91
CA ILE A 387 13.81 9.81 12.62
C ILE A 387 14.29 10.76 11.52
N HIS A 388 13.67 11.92 11.39
CA HIS A 388 14.10 12.94 10.44
C HIS A 388 15.57 13.36 10.67
N CYS A 389 16.00 13.49 11.92
CA CYS A 389 17.38 13.78 12.27
C CYS A 389 18.36 12.68 11.83
N MET A 390 17.97 11.39 11.90
CA MET A 390 18.78 10.30 11.36
C MET A 390 19.01 10.42 9.85
N PHE A 391 18.09 11.06 9.13
CA PHE A 391 18.20 11.37 7.70
C PHE A 391 18.78 12.75 7.41
N GLY A 392 19.17 13.53 8.43
CA GLY A 392 19.76 14.85 8.26
C GLY A 392 18.77 16.01 8.11
N ILE A 393 17.49 15.76 8.35
CA ILE A 393 16.41 16.75 8.31
C ILE A 393 16.27 17.41 9.70
N ARG A 394 16.35 18.74 9.75
CA ARG A 394 16.23 19.53 10.97
C ARG A 394 15.11 20.55 10.94
N TYR A 395 14.47 20.71 12.09
CA TYR A 395 13.47 21.73 12.38
C TYR A 395 14.10 22.81 13.27
N ASP A 396 14.24 24.04 12.77
CA ASP A 396 14.88 25.14 13.51
C ASP A 396 14.14 25.54 14.80
N ASP A 397 12.83 25.28 14.89
CA ASP A 397 11.99 25.58 16.05
C ASP A 397 11.99 24.48 17.12
N TYR A 398 12.80 23.42 16.96
CA TYR A 398 12.80 22.26 17.84
C TYR A 398 14.13 22.08 18.58
N ASP A 399 14.06 21.98 19.91
CA ASP A 399 15.24 21.67 20.73
C ASP A 399 15.56 20.17 20.70
N TYR A 400 16.59 19.81 19.94
CA TYR A 400 17.06 18.43 19.82
C TYR A 400 17.72 17.87 21.10
N ALA A 401 18.05 18.72 22.08
CA ALA A 401 18.45 18.24 23.40
C ALA A 401 17.30 17.48 24.10
N GLU A 402 16.05 17.85 23.83
CA GLU A 402 14.87 17.20 24.39
C GLU A 402 14.74 15.75 23.94
N VAL A 403 15.18 15.37 22.74
CA VAL A 403 15.10 13.99 22.24
C VAL A 403 15.80 13.01 23.18
N ASN A 404 16.90 13.42 23.79
CA ASN A 404 17.64 12.59 24.73
C ASN A 404 16.94 12.45 26.09
N GLN A 405 16.07 13.39 26.44
CA GLN A 405 15.26 13.37 27.65
C GLN A 405 13.95 12.59 27.42
N LEU A 406 13.34 12.76 26.24
CA LEU A 406 12.04 12.20 25.87
C LEU A 406 12.11 10.73 25.44
N LEU A 407 13.21 10.29 24.82
CA LEU A 407 13.34 8.93 24.28
C LEU A 407 14.41 8.13 25.03
N GLU A 408 13.96 7.10 25.74
CA GLU A 408 14.83 6.11 26.37
C GLU A 408 15.83 5.52 25.36
N ARG A 409 17.04 5.18 25.82
CA ARG A 409 18.10 4.63 24.97
C ARG A 409 17.66 3.42 24.17
N MET A 410 16.92 2.49 24.78
CA MET A 410 16.45 1.28 24.09
C MET A 410 15.40 1.59 23.01
N LEU A 411 14.54 2.58 23.24
CA LEU A 411 13.60 3.04 22.22
C LEU A 411 14.34 3.67 21.03
N LYS A 412 15.39 4.47 21.28
CA LYS A 412 16.23 5.04 20.21
C LYS A 412 16.94 3.95 19.40
N VAL A 413 17.50 2.94 20.06
CA VAL A 413 18.13 1.79 19.39
C VAL A 413 17.11 1.01 18.55
N TYR A 414 15.91 0.77 19.09
CA TYR A 414 14.82 0.14 18.35
C TYR A 414 14.43 0.94 17.10
N ILE A 415 14.11 2.23 17.27
CA ILE A 415 13.70 3.11 16.17
C ILE A 415 14.79 3.13 15.10
N LYS A 416 16.05 3.34 15.46
CA LYS A 416 17.17 3.33 14.50
C LYS A 416 17.32 1.99 13.77
N THR A 417 17.15 0.87 14.48
CA THR A 417 17.24 -0.46 13.88
C THR A 417 16.12 -0.64 12.85
N VAL A 418 14.87 -0.41 13.23
CA VAL A 418 13.71 -0.61 12.34
C VAL A 418 13.72 0.38 11.17
N THR A 419 14.15 1.63 11.38
CA THR A 419 14.21 2.63 10.32
C THR A 419 15.35 2.38 9.33
N CYS A 420 16.55 2.05 9.81
CA CYS A 420 17.76 2.07 8.97
C CYS A 420 18.28 0.67 8.58
N TYR A 421 17.97 -0.34 9.40
CA TYR A 421 18.42 -1.74 9.22
C TYR A 421 17.29 -2.71 9.62
N PRO A 422 16.09 -2.58 9.03
CA PRO A 422 14.94 -3.36 9.45
C PRO A 422 15.19 -4.86 9.45
N GLU A 423 16.01 -5.36 8.53
CA GLU A 423 16.43 -6.77 8.44
C GLU A 423 17.21 -7.28 9.67
N LYS A 424 17.75 -6.38 10.50
CA LYS A 424 18.46 -6.71 11.75
C LYS A 424 17.56 -6.63 12.99
N THR A 425 16.26 -6.40 12.81
CA THR A 425 15.30 -6.34 13.92
C THR A 425 15.11 -7.73 14.52
N ASN A 426 15.55 -7.92 15.77
CA ASN A 426 15.35 -9.16 16.52
C ASN A 426 14.34 -8.95 17.65
N SER A 427 13.24 -9.71 17.67
CA SER A 427 12.22 -9.62 18.74
C SER A 427 12.82 -9.83 20.12
N GLU A 428 13.70 -10.83 20.29
CA GLU A 428 14.30 -11.18 21.58
C GLU A 428 15.10 -10.03 22.20
N MET A 429 15.75 -9.22 21.36
CA MET A 429 16.52 -8.05 21.80
C MET A 429 15.62 -7.01 22.48
N PHE A 430 14.40 -6.85 21.98
CA PHE A 430 13.47 -5.82 22.42
C PHE A 430 12.35 -6.33 23.33
N ASP A 431 12.21 -7.64 23.51
CA ASP A 431 11.18 -8.26 24.34
C ASP A 431 11.14 -7.67 25.76
N ARG A 432 12.31 -7.48 26.39
CA ARG A 432 12.39 -6.88 27.73
C ARG A 432 11.86 -5.45 27.77
N PHE A 433 12.22 -4.65 26.77
CA PHE A 433 11.76 -3.27 26.65
C PHE A 433 10.24 -3.21 26.36
N TRP A 434 9.74 -4.14 25.55
CA TRP A 434 8.37 -4.16 25.08
C TRP A 434 7.37 -4.83 26.04
N LYS A 435 7.81 -5.64 27.00
CA LYS A 435 6.93 -6.37 27.95
C LYS A 435 5.97 -5.47 28.73
N GLN A 436 6.36 -4.22 28.97
CA GLN A 436 5.58 -3.25 29.74
C GLN A 436 4.53 -2.49 28.92
N PHE A 437 4.49 -2.65 27.60
CA PHE A 437 3.61 -1.90 26.70
C PHE A 437 2.62 -2.80 25.98
N LYS A 438 1.42 -2.26 25.70
CA LYS A 438 0.43 -2.99 24.90
C LYS A 438 0.92 -3.15 23.47
N HIS A 439 0.58 -4.27 22.83
CA HIS A 439 0.93 -4.51 21.43
C HIS A 439 0.48 -3.38 20.49
N SER A 440 -0.72 -2.83 20.69
CA SER A 440 -1.23 -1.69 19.94
C SER A 440 -0.32 -0.46 20.01
N GLU A 441 0.34 -0.22 21.14
CA GLU A 441 1.27 0.91 21.28
C GLU A 441 2.60 0.65 20.56
N LYS A 442 3.06 -0.61 20.53
CA LYS A 442 4.23 -1.01 19.72
C LYS A 442 3.94 -0.79 18.23
N VAL A 443 2.76 -1.22 17.77
CA VAL A 443 2.28 -0.96 16.41
C VAL A 443 2.25 0.55 16.12
N HIS A 444 1.77 1.36 17.06
CA HIS A 444 1.76 2.82 16.90
C HIS A 444 3.17 3.39 16.67
N VAL A 445 4.16 2.97 17.46
CA VAL A 445 5.57 3.39 17.22
C VAL A 445 6.04 2.99 15.82
N ASN A 446 5.68 1.79 15.34
CA ASN A 446 6.02 1.36 13.98
C ASN A 446 5.26 2.16 12.89
N LEU A 447 4.05 2.66 13.16
CA LEU A 447 3.35 3.58 12.26
C LEU A 447 4.04 4.93 12.17
N LEU A 448 4.52 5.47 13.30
CA LEU A 448 5.35 6.69 13.32
C LEU A 448 6.65 6.48 12.53
N ILE A 449 7.29 5.32 12.71
CA ILE A 449 8.51 4.97 11.96
C ILE A 449 8.24 4.92 10.46
N LEU A 450 7.18 4.23 10.05
CA LEU A 450 6.80 4.10 8.64
C LEU A 450 6.54 5.47 8.01
N GLU A 451 5.69 6.30 8.60
CA GLU A 451 5.33 7.58 7.97
C GLU A 451 6.48 8.61 8.00
N ALA A 452 7.22 8.73 9.10
CA ALA A 452 8.34 9.67 9.18
C ALA A 452 9.47 9.30 8.21
N ARG A 453 9.75 8.00 8.07
CA ARG A 453 10.71 7.51 7.08
C ARG A 453 10.25 7.82 5.66
N MET A 454 8.99 7.50 5.33
CA MET A 454 8.43 7.75 4.01
C MET A 454 8.48 9.25 3.67
N GLN A 455 8.11 10.13 4.61
CA GLN A 455 8.16 11.57 4.39
C GLN A 455 9.59 12.05 4.15
N ALA A 456 10.57 11.57 4.93
CA ALA A 456 11.98 11.95 4.74
C ALA A 456 12.50 11.57 3.34
N GLU A 457 12.23 10.33 2.88
CA GLU A 457 12.63 9.87 1.55
C GLU A 457 11.98 10.72 0.44
N LEU A 458 10.68 11.03 0.58
CA LEU A 458 9.95 11.87 -0.37
C LEU A 458 10.49 13.30 -0.41
N LEU A 459 10.79 13.93 0.73
CA LEU A 459 11.27 15.31 0.77
C LEU A 459 12.56 15.49 -0.05
N TYR A 460 13.52 14.59 0.09
CA TYR A 460 14.76 14.64 -0.69
C TYR A 460 14.51 14.42 -2.19
N ALA A 461 13.70 13.43 -2.55
CA ALA A 461 13.40 13.16 -3.96
C ALA A 461 12.66 14.33 -4.63
N LEU A 462 11.65 14.88 -3.95
CA LEU A 462 10.83 15.97 -4.45
C LEU A 462 11.62 17.28 -4.52
N GLN A 463 12.52 17.53 -3.56
CA GLN A 463 13.44 18.66 -3.64
C GLN A 463 14.33 18.56 -4.89
N ALA A 464 14.92 17.39 -5.16
CA ALA A 464 15.75 17.17 -6.35
C ALA A 464 14.94 17.33 -7.65
N ILE A 465 13.70 16.83 -7.70
CA ILE A 465 12.78 17.06 -8.83
C ILE A 465 12.49 18.56 -8.99
N THR A 466 12.23 19.28 -7.90
CA THR A 466 11.99 20.73 -7.93
C THR A 466 13.20 21.47 -8.49
N GLN A 467 14.41 21.13 -8.04
CA GLN A 467 15.65 21.73 -8.54
C GLN A 467 15.84 21.49 -10.04
N TYR A 468 15.56 20.29 -10.54
CA TYR A 468 15.58 19.99 -11.97
C TYR A 468 14.54 20.79 -12.77
N MET A 469 13.35 21.01 -12.22
CA MET A 469 12.30 21.76 -12.93
C MET A 469 12.57 23.26 -13.04
N ILE A 470 13.45 23.80 -12.19
CA ILE A 470 13.79 25.23 -12.12
C ILE A 470 15.13 25.52 -12.82
N SER A 471 15.98 24.50 -12.98
CA SER A 471 17.21 24.58 -13.80
C SER A 471 16.90 24.57 -15.29
#